data_AF-A0A2H9T1X9-F1
#
_entry.id   AF-A0A2H9T1X9-F1
#
_cell.length_a   1.000
_cell.length_b   1.000
_cell.length_c   1.000
_cell.angle_alpha   90.00
_cell.angle_beta   90.00
_cell.angle_gamma   90.00
#
_symmetry.space_group_name_H-M   'P 1'
#
loop_
_entity.id
_entity.type
_entity.pdbx_description
1 polymer ?
#
loop_
_entity_poly.entity_id
_entity_poly.type
_entity_poly.pdbx_seq_one_letter_code
_entity_poly.pdbx_strand_id
1 'polypeptide(L)'
;MPNLSIQDRILIVGVTPYFLEKGSFWFEKNLKKILQARKTQPFWQDNTLYLEQNQHHNFYQFLRKLDELGYEKVFSVSEPGEFAQRGGIIDVFPVNSRSAYRFDFLGNRIENIKELPVKIKDEKSAREILKKKLRSQKLFSDLKGLKSGDYLVHLDHGIGRYDKQLIVNGKYYYLIEYAANDKLYVPVGLERKLSRYIGFVDPKISRLGSLVWQRTKRRIKEEVEKLAKELLEIYAKREVADRPPYLPSDEIDKQIVSGFQYEETPDQISAFEDIEKDLRKSGPMDRIVCGDVGFGKTEVALRTMIRAVKSGYQSALLCPTTILANQHFQNFRRRLEGFPVAVEMLSRIQKKREQKKIIEGLKQGSVDILIGTHRILSNDVEFKNLGLLVIDDEQKFGVKQKEKFKKMRANLDVLSLSATPIPRTLYLALSSFKDISLIQTPPLGRMAIKTYVFPYSQKIIKKAIDFELSREGQVYYLHNRVETIEKVKERLKNLAPAAKIGIVHGRLKEKDLIGIMDGFQKEKINILVATTIIENGLDFPRVNTLIVEDSARLGLSQAYQIRGRIGRSNIQSFAYFFYSKKHISSLAEERFKALKEARDLGSGYRI
;
A
#
# COMPACT_ATOMS: atom_id res chain seq x y z
N MET A 1 -49.80 -34.56 29.09
CA MET A 1 -49.03 -34.04 27.93
C MET A 1 -47.59 -34.50 28.09
N PRO A 2 -46.99 -35.18 27.11
CA PRO A 2 -45.72 -35.87 27.31
C PRO A 2 -44.56 -34.88 27.45
N ASN A 3 -43.69 -35.15 28.42
CA ASN A 3 -42.44 -34.43 28.68
C ASN A 3 -41.50 -34.55 27.47
N LEU A 4 -41.47 -33.53 26.61
CA LEU A 4 -40.41 -33.34 25.61
C LEU A 4 -39.15 -32.82 26.32
N SER A 5 -38.02 -33.47 26.05
CA SER A 5 -36.73 -33.18 26.68
C SER A 5 -36.19 -31.81 26.27
N ILE A 6 -35.28 -31.23 27.06
CA ILE A 6 -34.63 -29.93 26.78
C ILE A 6 -33.80 -29.96 25.47
N GLN A 7 -33.56 -31.12 24.86
CA GLN A 7 -32.76 -31.29 23.64
C GLN A 7 -33.49 -30.88 22.35
N ASP A 8 -34.80 -30.64 22.39
CA ASP A 8 -35.60 -30.37 21.17
C ASP A 8 -35.76 -28.87 20.86
N ARG A 9 -35.15 -28.00 21.67
CA ARG A 9 -35.32 -26.53 21.57
C ARG A 9 -33.99 -25.80 21.74
N ILE A 10 -33.61 -25.00 20.74
CA ILE A 10 -32.34 -24.26 20.73
C ILE A 10 -32.59 -22.76 20.60
N LEU A 11 -32.01 -21.99 21.53
CA LEU A 11 -31.89 -20.54 21.42
C LEU A 11 -30.51 -20.20 20.83
N ILE A 12 -30.50 -19.41 19.77
CA ILE A 12 -29.29 -18.84 19.16
C ILE A 12 -29.35 -17.33 19.35
N VAL A 13 -28.32 -16.74 19.96
CA VAL A 13 -28.23 -15.28 20.14
C VAL A 13 -27.18 -14.68 19.23
N GLY A 14 -27.33 -13.39 18.91
CA GLY A 14 -26.38 -12.67 18.06
C GLY A 14 -24.99 -12.53 18.64
N VAL A 15 -23.99 -12.38 17.77
CA VAL A 15 -22.60 -12.08 18.12
C VAL A 15 -22.47 -10.58 18.39
N THR A 16 -23.03 -10.13 19.52
CA THR A 16 -23.04 -8.73 19.95
C THR A 16 -22.27 -8.55 21.26
N PRO A 17 -21.68 -7.36 21.53
CA PRO A 17 -20.99 -7.10 22.80
C PRO A 17 -21.86 -7.42 24.02
N TYR A 18 -23.15 -7.07 23.96
CA TYR A 18 -24.13 -7.33 25.02
C TYR A 18 -24.25 -8.82 25.38
N PHE A 19 -24.33 -9.72 24.38
CA PHE A 19 -24.45 -11.16 24.63
C PHE A 19 -23.13 -11.83 24.97
N LEU A 20 -22.02 -11.35 24.40
CA LEU A 20 -20.68 -11.89 24.67
C LEU A 20 -20.20 -11.61 26.10
N GLU A 21 -20.84 -10.70 26.83
CA GLU A 21 -20.59 -10.47 28.25
C GLU A 21 -21.34 -11.45 29.17
N LYS A 22 -22.25 -12.27 28.65
CA LYS A 22 -23.07 -13.21 29.43
C LYS A 22 -22.58 -14.65 29.31
N GLY A 23 -22.68 -15.38 30.43
CA GLY A 23 -22.45 -16.84 30.54
C GLY A 23 -23.49 -17.67 29.80
N SER A 24 -23.14 -18.88 29.34
CA SER A 24 -24.12 -19.86 28.80
C SER A 24 -25.27 -20.12 29.80
N PHE A 25 -24.93 -20.34 31.08
CA PHE A 25 -25.87 -20.52 32.19
C PHE A 25 -26.83 -19.34 32.41
N TRP A 26 -26.41 -18.11 32.06
CA TRP A 26 -27.29 -16.95 32.18
C TRP A 26 -28.45 -17.02 31.18
N PHE A 27 -28.21 -17.53 29.97
CA PHE A 27 -29.25 -17.70 28.95
C PHE A 27 -30.23 -18.82 29.33
N GLU A 28 -29.73 -19.92 29.91
CA GLU A 28 -30.58 -21.01 30.43
C GLU A 28 -31.55 -20.50 31.51
N LYS A 29 -31.02 -19.79 32.52
CA LYS A 29 -31.83 -19.25 33.62
C LYS A 29 -32.86 -18.21 33.17
N ASN A 30 -32.57 -17.47 32.09
CA ASN A 30 -33.42 -16.38 31.62
C ASN A 30 -34.24 -16.70 30.37
N LEU A 31 -34.22 -17.95 29.88
CA LEU A 31 -34.88 -18.34 28.62
C LEU A 31 -36.35 -17.90 28.55
N LYS A 32 -37.15 -18.16 29.59
CA LYS A 32 -38.57 -17.76 29.64
C LYS A 32 -38.75 -16.24 29.52
N LYS A 33 -37.90 -15.45 30.17
CA LYS A 33 -37.92 -13.98 30.11
C LYS A 33 -37.51 -13.47 28.73
N ILE A 34 -36.51 -14.09 28.13
CA ILE A 34 -36.05 -13.77 26.76
C ILE A 34 -37.16 -14.04 25.74
N LEU A 35 -37.87 -15.17 25.86
CA LEU A 35 -38.98 -15.51 24.95
C LEU A 35 -40.18 -14.57 25.11
N GLN A 36 -40.46 -14.09 26.33
CA GLN A 36 -41.47 -13.06 26.56
C GLN A 36 -41.04 -11.71 25.98
N ALA A 37 -39.80 -11.28 26.25
CA ALA A 37 -39.25 -10.02 25.75
C ALA A 37 -39.15 -10.01 24.22
N ARG A 38 -38.89 -11.16 23.57
CA ARG A 38 -38.90 -11.31 22.11
C ARG A 38 -40.26 -10.93 21.49
N LYS A 39 -41.37 -11.07 22.21
CA LYS A 39 -42.71 -10.70 21.69
C LYS A 39 -42.98 -9.19 21.75
N THR A 40 -42.34 -8.49 22.68
CA THR A 40 -42.65 -7.08 23.00
C THR A 40 -41.50 -6.11 22.68
N GLN A 41 -40.28 -6.61 22.54
CA GLN A 41 -39.07 -5.79 22.37
C GLN A 41 -38.34 -6.15 21.06
N PRO A 42 -38.21 -5.19 20.11
CA PRO A 42 -37.52 -5.40 18.84
C PRO A 42 -36.07 -5.88 18.99
N PHE A 43 -35.37 -5.43 20.02
CA PHE A 43 -33.99 -5.86 20.30
C PHE A 43 -33.86 -7.38 20.45
N TRP A 44 -34.71 -8.00 21.26
CA TRP A 44 -34.70 -9.44 21.48
C TRP A 44 -35.21 -10.20 20.27
N GLN A 45 -36.19 -9.65 19.55
CA GLN A 45 -36.70 -10.22 18.30
C GLN A 45 -35.64 -10.26 17.18
N ASP A 46 -34.88 -9.18 17.04
CA ASP A 46 -33.89 -9.06 15.98
C ASP A 46 -32.60 -9.82 16.28
N ASN A 47 -32.21 -9.94 17.55
CA ASN A 47 -30.93 -10.52 17.95
C ASN A 47 -31.02 -11.92 18.57
N THR A 48 -32.18 -12.58 18.47
CA THR A 48 -32.33 -13.98 18.87
C THR A 48 -33.09 -14.79 17.82
N LEU A 49 -32.77 -16.07 17.75
CA LEU A 49 -33.44 -17.06 16.92
C LEU A 49 -33.77 -18.25 17.81
N TYR A 50 -35.04 -18.59 17.87
CA TYR A 50 -35.55 -19.70 18.67
C TYR A 50 -36.10 -20.77 17.74
N LEU A 51 -35.61 -22.00 17.93
CA LEU A 51 -35.87 -23.12 17.05
C LEU A 51 -36.36 -24.29 17.86
N GLU A 52 -37.39 -24.96 17.36
CA GLU A 52 -37.92 -26.19 17.91
C GLU A 52 -37.93 -27.27 16.82
N GLN A 53 -37.69 -28.52 17.22
CA GLN A 53 -37.86 -29.65 16.32
C GLN A 53 -39.31 -29.70 15.79
N ASN A 54 -39.49 -30.13 14.54
CA ASN A 54 -40.75 -30.15 13.82
C ASN A 54 -41.37 -28.79 13.46
N GLN A 55 -40.69 -27.68 13.78
CA GLN A 55 -41.17 -26.36 13.39
C GLN A 55 -40.95 -26.09 11.89
N HIS A 56 -41.93 -25.45 11.25
CA HIS A 56 -41.76 -24.91 9.91
C HIS A 56 -40.95 -23.61 9.96
N HIS A 57 -39.77 -23.65 9.36
CA HIS A 57 -38.88 -22.51 9.18
C HIS A 57 -38.40 -22.49 7.75
N ASN A 58 -38.54 -21.34 7.09
CA ASN A 58 -38.00 -21.18 5.75
C ASN A 58 -36.47 -21.32 5.79
N PHE A 59 -35.94 -22.27 5.02
CA PHE A 59 -34.53 -22.63 5.03
C PHE A 59 -33.60 -21.45 4.70
N TYR A 60 -33.99 -20.62 3.72
CA TYR A 60 -33.20 -19.46 3.32
C TYR A 60 -33.30 -18.31 4.33
N GLN A 61 -34.47 -18.10 4.94
CA GLN A 61 -34.63 -17.11 6.01
C GLN A 61 -33.81 -17.49 7.25
N PHE A 62 -33.71 -18.78 7.54
CA PHE A 62 -32.88 -19.28 8.63
C PHE A 62 -31.39 -18.96 8.41
N LEU A 63 -30.85 -19.28 7.23
CA LEU A 63 -29.47 -18.94 6.87
C LEU A 63 -29.21 -17.44 6.90
N ARG A 64 -30.15 -16.65 6.36
CA ARG A 64 -30.09 -15.19 6.41
C ARG A 64 -30.12 -14.68 7.85
N LYS A 65 -30.91 -15.29 8.72
CA LYS A 65 -31.01 -14.88 10.12
C LYS A 65 -29.72 -15.16 10.88
N LEU A 66 -29.06 -16.31 10.66
CA LEU A 66 -27.75 -16.59 11.24
C LEU A 66 -26.71 -15.55 10.81
N ASP A 67 -26.74 -15.15 9.55
CA ASP A 67 -25.87 -14.10 9.02
C ASP A 67 -26.16 -12.71 9.63
N GLU A 68 -27.44 -12.36 9.79
CA GLU A 68 -27.88 -11.12 10.48
C GLU A 68 -27.46 -11.12 11.95
N LEU A 69 -27.52 -12.27 12.61
CA LEU A 69 -27.03 -12.48 13.97
C LEU A 69 -25.50 -12.39 14.07
N GLY A 70 -24.78 -12.33 12.95
CA GLY A 70 -23.33 -12.15 12.91
C GLY A 70 -22.51 -13.42 12.99
N TYR A 71 -23.10 -14.56 12.61
CA TYR A 71 -22.38 -15.81 12.50
C TYR A 71 -21.62 -15.88 11.17
N GLU A 72 -20.42 -16.45 11.19
CA GLU A 72 -19.57 -16.62 10.03
C GLU A 72 -19.88 -17.94 9.32
N LYS A 73 -20.10 -17.90 8.00
CA LYS A 73 -20.32 -19.11 7.19
C LYS A 73 -19.00 -19.80 6.89
N VAL A 74 -18.84 -21.03 7.36
CA VAL A 74 -17.64 -21.87 7.21
C VAL A 74 -17.96 -23.21 6.55
N PHE A 75 -16.92 -23.96 6.17
CA PHE A 75 -17.09 -25.29 5.58
C PHE A 75 -17.41 -26.37 6.61
N SER A 76 -16.78 -26.28 7.78
CA SER A 76 -17.06 -27.11 8.95
C SER A 76 -16.97 -26.23 10.19
N VAL A 77 -17.92 -26.42 11.11
CA VAL A 77 -18.00 -25.65 12.34
C VAL A 77 -16.92 -26.13 13.31
N SER A 78 -16.18 -25.17 13.88
CA SER A 78 -15.10 -25.43 14.83
C SER A 78 -15.12 -24.49 16.04
N GLU A 79 -15.50 -23.22 15.84
CA GLU A 79 -15.52 -22.17 16.87
C GLU A 79 -16.95 -21.60 17.06
N PRO A 80 -17.27 -21.02 18.23
CA PRO A 80 -18.46 -20.21 18.43
C PRO A 80 -18.63 -19.10 17.41
N GLY A 81 -19.88 -18.85 17.04
CA GLY A 81 -20.20 -17.82 16.06
C GLY A 81 -19.98 -18.30 14.63
N GLU A 82 -19.76 -19.58 14.39
CA GLU A 82 -19.68 -20.17 13.05
C GLU A 82 -20.94 -20.95 12.69
N PHE A 83 -21.25 -21.05 11.40
CA PHE A 83 -22.21 -22.00 10.86
C PHE A 83 -21.75 -22.60 9.53
N ALA A 84 -22.11 -23.84 9.25
CA ALA A 84 -21.83 -24.51 7.99
C ALA A 84 -23.11 -25.06 7.37
N GLN A 85 -23.20 -25.03 6.04
CA GLN A 85 -24.36 -25.52 5.30
C GLN A 85 -23.92 -26.63 4.33
N ARG A 86 -24.60 -27.78 4.39
CA ARG A 86 -24.38 -28.94 3.52
C ARG A 86 -25.73 -29.49 3.04
N GLY A 87 -26.18 -29.04 1.87
CA GLY A 87 -27.52 -29.39 1.37
C GLY A 87 -28.60 -28.88 2.33
N GLY A 88 -29.48 -29.77 2.79
CA GLY A 88 -30.50 -29.51 3.82
C GLY A 88 -29.99 -29.53 5.26
N ILE A 89 -28.69 -29.76 5.49
CA ILE A 89 -28.11 -29.82 6.83
C ILE A 89 -27.43 -28.50 7.16
N ILE A 90 -27.69 -27.97 8.35
CA ILE A 90 -27.02 -26.77 8.85
C ILE A 90 -26.41 -27.04 10.21
N ASP A 91 -25.08 -26.91 10.31
CA ASP A 91 -24.36 -26.97 11.57
C ASP A 91 -24.17 -25.53 12.08
N VAL A 92 -24.42 -25.26 13.37
CA VAL A 92 -24.25 -23.94 13.98
C VAL A 92 -23.55 -24.10 15.33
N PHE A 93 -22.62 -23.21 15.66
CA PHE A 93 -22.05 -23.11 17.00
C PHE A 93 -22.55 -21.84 17.72
N PRO A 94 -23.66 -21.91 18.48
CA PRO A 94 -24.20 -20.75 19.17
C PRO A 94 -23.21 -20.16 20.16
N VAL A 95 -23.04 -18.84 20.15
CA VAL A 95 -22.15 -18.14 21.12
C VAL A 95 -22.65 -18.22 22.56
N ASN A 96 -23.92 -18.59 22.74
CA ASN A 96 -24.55 -18.82 24.04
C ASN A 96 -24.60 -20.30 24.45
N SER A 97 -23.94 -21.21 23.72
CA SER A 97 -23.89 -22.63 24.06
C SER A 97 -22.46 -23.17 24.14
N ARG A 98 -22.30 -24.32 24.80
CA ARG A 98 -21.00 -25.00 24.95
C ARG A 98 -20.69 -25.99 23.83
N SER A 99 -21.70 -26.36 23.05
CA SER A 99 -21.62 -27.33 21.97
C SER A 99 -22.21 -26.74 20.69
N ALA A 100 -21.77 -27.26 19.54
CA ALA A 100 -22.41 -26.99 18.26
C ALA A 100 -23.62 -27.93 18.04
N TYR A 101 -24.57 -27.50 17.20
CA TYR A 101 -25.78 -28.25 16.88
C TYR A 101 -25.96 -28.36 15.37
N ARG A 102 -26.45 -29.52 14.93
CA ARG A 102 -26.86 -29.83 13.57
C ARG A 102 -28.38 -29.75 13.46
N PHE A 103 -28.86 -29.04 12.46
CA PHE A 103 -30.26 -28.93 12.08
C PHE A 103 -30.45 -29.62 10.73
N ASP A 104 -31.18 -30.74 10.72
CA ASP A 104 -31.53 -31.47 9.51
C ASP A 104 -32.87 -30.92 8.98
N PHE A 105 -32.86 -30.26 7.82
CA PHE A 105 -34.06 -29.74 7.18
C PHE A 105 -34.59 -30.67 6.07
N LEU A 106 -35.91 -30.88 6.08
CA LEU A 106 -36.66 -31.44 4.96
C LEU A 106 -37.56 -30.34 4.38
N GLY A 107 -37.12 -29.73 3.28
CA GLY A 107 -37.76 -28.54 2.73
C GLY A 107 -37.67 -27.34 3.68
N ASN A 108 -38.82 -26.89 4.20
CA ASN A 108 -38.92 -25.77 5.15
C ASN A 108 -39.34 -26.24 6.56
N ARG A 109 -38.97 -27.46 6.95
CA ARG A 109 -39.25 -28.02 8.28
C ARG A 109 -37.97 -28.59 8.88
N ILE A 110 -37.74 -28.31 10.16
CA ILE A 110 -36.64 -28.91 10.93
C ILE A 110 -37.08 -30.30 11.37
N GLU A 111 -36.47 -31.33 10.83
CA GLU A 111 -36.81 -32.72 11.13
C GLU A 111 -36.08 -33.18 12.40
N ASN A 112 -34.78 -32.92 12.48
CA ASN A 112 -33.95 -33.33 13.61
C ASN A 112 -32.99 -32.21 14.05
N ILE A 113 -32.75 -32.15 15.36
CA ILE A 113 -31.70 -31.33 15.98
C ILE A 113 -30.75 -32.28 16.71
N LYS A 114 -29.45 -32.24 16.38
CA LYS A 114 -28.45 -33.13 16.97
C LYS A 114 -27.29 -32.33 17.54
N GLU A 115 -26.87 -32.64 18.76
CA GLU A 115 -25.63 -32.07 19.32
C GLU A 115 -24.41 -32.67 18.62
N LEU A 116 -23.44 -31.83 18.26
CA LEU A 116 -22.19 -32.23 17.63
C LEU A 116 -21.09 -32.47 18.70
N PRO A 117 -20.07 -33.30 18.41
CA PRO A 117 -18.97 -33.57 19.33
C PRO A 117 -18.04 -32.36 19.56
N VAL A 118 -18.21 -31.28 18.80
CA VAL A 118 -17.42 -30.05 18.93
C VAL A 118 -17.90 -29.28 20.16
N LYS A 119 -17.07 -29.23 21.20
CA LYS A 119 -17.35 -28.56 22.47
C LYS A 119 -16.21 -27.65 22.90
N ILE A 120 -16.53 -26.62 23.66
CA ILE A 120 -15.54 -25.73 24.27
C ILE A 120 -15.23 -26.17 25.68
N LYS A 121 -13.93 -26.25 26.01
CA LYS A 121 -13.44 -26.58 27.35
C LYS A 121 -13.44 -25.36 28.30
N ASP A 122 -13.22 -24.15 27.77
CA ASP A 122 -13.19 -22.90 28.53
C ASP A 122 -13.93 -21.76 27.81
N GLU A 123 -14.97 -21.21 28.45
CA GLU A 123 -15.79 -20.13 27.88
C GLU A 123 -15.06 -18.78 27.79
N LYS A 124 -14.02 -18.54 28.61
CA LYS A 124 -13.31 -17.25 28.64
C LYS A 124 -12.43 -17.06 27.41
N SER A 125 -11.63 -18.06 27.06
CA SER A 125 -10.77 -18.04 25.86
C SER A 125 -11.57 -17.87 24.57
N ALA A 126 -12.71 -18.56 24.42
CA ALA A 126 -13.59 -18.41 23.27
C ALA A 126 -14.15 -16.97 23.13
N ARG A 127 -14.51 -16.32 24.24
CA ARG A 127 -14.95 -14.91 24.24
C ARG A 127 -13.85 -13.95 23.86
N GLU A 128 -12.61 -14.19 24.29
CA GLU A 128 -11.47 -13.33 23.92
C GLU A 128 -11.15 -13.39 22.42
N ILE A 129 -11.21 -14.57 21.81
CA ILE A 129 -11.03 -14.76 20.36
C ILE A 129 -12.10 -13.98 19.59
N LEU A 130 -13.36 -14.09 19.99
CA LEU A 130 -14.48 -13.34 19.40
C LEU A 130 -14.33 -11.81 19.58
N LYS A 131 -13.91 -11.34 20.76
CA LYS A 131 -13.66 -9.92 21.02
C LYS A 131 -12.49 -9.37 20.20
N LYS A 132 -11.43 -10.15 19.98
CA LYS A 132 -10.31 -9.80 19.10
C LYS A 132 -10.77 -9.69 17.64
N LYS A 133 -11.53 -10.67 17.13
CA LYS A 133 -12.13 -10.65 15.77
C LYS A 133 -13.03 -9.42 15.55
N LEU A 134 -13.85 -9.05 16.55
CA LEU A 134 -14.73 -7.86 16.50
C LEU A 134 -13.94 -6.53 16.50
N ARG A 135 -12.85 -6.44 17.27
CA ARG A 135 -12.00 -5.24 17.34
C ARG A 135 -11.22 -4.99 16.05
N SER A 136 -10.68 -6.04 15.42
CA SER A 136 -9.98 -5.90 14.14
C SER A 136 -10.90 -5.47 12.99
N GLN A 137 -12.20 -5.76 13.06
CA GLN A 137 -13.16 -5.46 12.00
C GLN A 137 -13.68 -3.99 12.00
N LYS A 138 -13.80 -3.34 13.16
CA LYS A 138 -14.22 -1.92 13.26
C LYS A 138 -13.25 -0.93 12.60
N LEU A 139 -12.00 -1.32 12.37
CA LEU A 139 -10.96 -0.48 11.76
C LEU A 139 -11.10 -0.33 10.23
N PHE A 140 -11.94 -1.13 9.55
CA PHE A 140 -12.00 -1.20 8.08
C PHE A 140 -13.29 -0.61 7.44
N SER A 141 -14.25 -0.15 8.24
CA SER A 141 -15.56 0.34 7.77
C SER A 141 -15.68 1.86 7.90
N ASP A 142 -14.76 2.62 7.30
CA ASP A 142 -14.92 4.08 7.21
C ASP A 142 -15.88 4.43 6.06
N LEU A 143 -17.17 4.43 6.37
CA LEU A 143 -18.27 4.77 5.45
C LEU A 143 -18.66 6.26 5.54
N LYS A 144 -17.85 7.10 6.20
CA LYS A 144 -18.13 8.55 6.29
C LYS A 144 -18.01 9.21 4.91
N GLY A 145 -18.97 10.08 4.60
CA GLY A 145 -18.97 10.85 3.35
C GLY A 145 -19.18 10.03 2.07
N LEU A 146 -19.99 8.96 2.14
CA LEU A 146 -20.41 8.21 0.95
C LEU A 146 -21.29 9.07 0.02
N LYS A 147 -20.97 9.07 -1.27
CA LYS A 147 -21.73 9.74 -2.33
C LYS A 147 -22.33 8.71 -3.27
N SER A 148 -23.53 8.98 -3.76
CA SER A 148 -24.16 8.14 -4.79
C SER A 148 -23.20 7.94 -5.95
N GLY A 149 -23.02 6.68 -6.33
CA GLY A 149 -22.11 6.24 -7.36
C GLY A 149 -20.76 5.71 -6.88
N ASP A 150 -20.42 5.84 -5.59
CA ASP A 150 -19.18 5.30 -5.03
C ASP A 150 -19.15 3.77 -5.08
N TYR A 151 -17.97 3.18 -5.34
CA TYR A 151 -17.82 1.73 -5.32
C TYR A 151 -17.61 1.22 -3.88
N LEU A 152 -18.42 0.24 -3.49
CA LEU A 152 -18.33 -0.45 -2.21
C LEU A 152 -18.01 -1.93 -2.44
N VAL A 153 -17.21 -2.49 -1.56
CA VAL A 153 -16.92 -3.91 -1.48
C VAL A 153 -17.76 -4.49 -0.36
N HIS A 154 -18.70 -5.37 -0.70
CA HIS A 154 -19.39 -6.21 0.27
C HIS A 154 -18.62 -7.52 0.45
N LEU A 155 -18.35 -7.90 1.70
CA LEU A 155 -17.51 -9.06 2.05
C LEU A 155 -17.98 -10.38 1.39
N ASP A 156 -19.30 -10.54 1.21
CA ASP A 156 -19.93 -11.76 0.67
C ASP A 156 -20.35 -11.67 -0.81
N HIS A 157 -20.58 -10.45 -1.32
CA HIS A 157 -21.24 -10.24 -2.61
C HIS A 157 -20.34 -9.54 -3.63
N GLY A 158 -19.17 -9.05 -3.20
CA GLY A 158 -18.20 -8.38 -4.05
C GLY A 158 -18.52 -6.92 -4.26
N ILE A 159 -18.01 -6.39 -5.37
CA ILE A 159 -17.98 -4.95 -5.64
C ILE A 159 -19.33 -4.52 -6.22
N GLY A 160 -19.98 -3.57 -5.55
CA GLY A 160 -21.22 -2.92 -5.98
C GLY A 160 -21.06 -1.40 -5.99
N ARG A 161 -22.07 -0.70 -6.50
CA ARG A 161 -22.13 0.75 -6.55
C ARG A 161 -23.14 1.25 -5.53
N TYR A 162 -22.71 2.09 -4.60
CA TYR A 162 -23.61 2.72 -3.65
C TYR A 162 -24.58 3.65 -4.38
N ASP A 163 -25.88 3.52 -4.11
CA ASP A 163 -26.90 4.43 -4.64
C ASP A 163 -27.25 5.49 -3.58
N LYS A 164 -27.91 5.06 -2.51
CA LYS A 164 -28.40 5.94 -1.44
C LYS A 164 -28.70 5.18 -0.16
N GLN A 165 -28.85 5.93 0.94
CA GLN A 165 -29.45 5.42 2.15
C GLN A 165 -30.97 5.58 2.06
N LEU A 166 -31.70 4.56 2.45
CA LEU A 166 -33.16 4.55 2.37
C LEU A 166 -33.78 3.94 3.61
N ILE A 167 -35.03 4.32 3.89
CA ILE A 167 -35.81 3.81 5.01
C ILE A 167 -36.84 2.85 4.45
N VAL A 168 -36.84 1.62 4.94
CA VAL A 168 -37.85 0.61 4.64
C VAL A 168 -38.39 0.10 5.97
N ASN A 169 -39.71 0.20 6.18
CA ASN A 169 -40.38 -0.25 7.40
C ASN A 169 -39.74 0.29 8.70
N GLY A 170 -39.37 1.57 8.71
CA GLY A 170 -38.75 2.25 9.86
C GLY A 170 -37.29 1.89 10.13
N LYS A 171 -36.68 1.03 9.31
CA LYS A 171 -35.25 0.65 9.40
C LYS A 171 -34.46 1.29 8.27
N TYR A 172 -33.24 1.74 8.58
CA TYR A 172 -32.34 2.35 7.61
C TYR A 172 -31.49 1.29 6.90
N TYR A 173 -31.30 1.44 5.60
CA TYR A 173 -30.48 0.56 4.77
C TYR A 173 -29.58 1.37 3.83
N TYR A 174 -28.37 0.86 3.57
CA TYR A 174 -27.55 1.25 2.44
C TYR A 174 -27.98 0.44 1.21
N LEU A 175 -28.36 1.13 0.13
CA LEU A 175 -28.66 0.51 -1.15
C LEU A 175 -27.41 0.43 -2.01
N ILE A 176 -27.13 -0.78 -2.49
CA ILE A 176 -25.98 -1.06 -3.35
C ILE A 176 -26.49 -1.75 -4.61
N GLU A 177 -26.14 -1.17 -5.75
CA GLU A 177 -26.45 -1.69 -7.08
C GLU A 177 -25.32 -2.57 -7.59
N TYR A 178 -25.69 -3.72 -8.14
CA TYR A 178 -24.82 -4.72 -8.72
C TYR A 178 -25.09 -4.83 -10.23
N ALA A 179 -24.31 -5.65 -10.94
CA ALA A 179 -24.49 -5.86 -12.38
C ALA A 179 -25.89 -6.40 -12.68
N ALA A 180 -26.40 -6.14 -13.89
CA ALA A 180 -27.75 -6.53 -14.33
C ALA A 180 -28.91 -5.93 -13.48
N ASN A 181 -28.71 -4.74 -12.91
CA ASN A 181 -29.68 -4.02 -12.07
C ASN A 181 -30.07 -4.77 -10.78
N ASP A 182 -29.25 -5.73 -10.34
CA ASP A 182 -29.38 -6.39 -9.04
C ASP A 182 -29.21 -5.36 -7.90
N LYS A 183 -30.03 -5.44 -6.85
CA LYS A 183 -29.99 -4.51 -5.71
C LYS A 183 -29.82 -5.24 -4.40
N LEU A 184 -28.87 -4.78 -3.58
CA LEU A 184 -28.62 -5.27 -2.24
C LEU A 184 -28.93 -4.18 -1.21
N TYR A 185 -29.75 -4.54 -0.22
CA TYR A 185 -30.11 -3.68 0.90
C TYR A 185 -29.34 -4.12 2.13
N VAL A 186 -28.33 -3.33 2.53
CA VAL A 186 -27.51 -3.62 3.70
C VAL A 186 -28.03 -2.81 4.89
N PRO A 187 -28.55 -3.43 5.97
CA PRO A 187 -29.03 -2.70 7.13
C PRO A 187 -27.96 -1.82 7.77
N VAL A 188 -28.34 -0.62 8.20
CA VAL A 188 -27.52 0.21 9.09
C VAL A 188 -27.36 -0.55 10.42
N GLY A 189 -26.12 -0.73 10.87
CA GLY A 189 -25.68 -1.66 11.92
C GLY A 189 -24.85 -2.85 11.42
N LEU A 190 -24.89 -3.16 10.11
CA LEU A 190 -24.05 -4.19 9.47
C LEU A 190 -22.94 -3.58 8.59
N GLU A 191 -22.54 -2.34 8.85
CA GLU A 191 -21.48 -1.63 8.11
C GLU A 191 -20.16 -2.39 8.10
N ARG A 192 -19.92 -3.26 9.08
CA ARG A 192 -18.73 -4.12 9.16
C ARG A 192 -18.49 -4.99 7.92
N LYS A 193 -19.52 -5.24 7.10
CA LYS A 193 -19.42 -6.02 5.86
C LYS A 193 -19.10 -5.16 4.63
N LEU A 194 -19.12 -3.84 4.80
CA LEU A 194 -18.90 -2.87 3.75
C LEU A 194 -17.57 -2.15 3.96
N SER A 195 -16.78 -2.13 2.90
CA SER A 195 -15.58 -1.31 2.82
C SER A 195 -15.62 -0.53 1.51
N ARG A 196 -15.06 0.68 1.49
CA ARG A 196 -14.92 1.44 0.24
C ARG A 196 -13.95 0.68 -0.67
N TYR A 197 -14.27 0.61 -1.97
CA TYR A 197 -13.31 0.10 -2.93
C TYR A 197 -12.19 1.12 -3.12
N ILE A 198 -10.95 0.68 -2.94
CA ILE A 198 -9.76 1.50 -3.13
C ILE A 198 -8.95 0.84 -4.25
N GLY A 199 -8.94 1.46 -5.42
CA GLY A 199 -8.22 0.96 -6.59
C GLY A 199 -7.94 2.07 -7.60
N PHE A 200 -6.92 1.88 -8.42
CA PHE A 200 -6.49 2.85 -9.44
C PHE A 200 -7.26 2.72 -10.77
N VAL A 201 -8.19 1.77 -10.85
CA VAL A 201 -8.98 1.43 -12.06
C VAL A 201 -10.44 1.26 -11.65
N ASP A 202 -11.36 1.61 -12.54
CA ASP A 202 -12.79 1.32 -12.32
C ASP A 202 -13.01 -0.20 -12.21
N PRO A 203 -13.59 -0.68 -11.10
CA PRO A 203 -13.76 -2.10 -10.88
C PRO A 203 -14.90 -2.68 -11.72
N LYS A 204 -14.79 -3.96 -12.05
CA LYS A 204 -15.93 -4.72 -12.60
C LYS A 204 -16.96 -4.95 -11.49
N ILE A 205 -18.17 -4.46 -11.69
CA ILE A 205 -19.29 -4.67 -10.77
C ILE A 205 -19.63 -6.16 -10.73
N SER A 206 -19.76 -6.70 -9.52
CA SER A 206 -20.09 -8.10 -9.27
C SER A 206 -21.57 -8.36 -9.58
N ARG A 207 -21.96 -9.63 -9.71
CA ARG A 207 -23.36 -10.04 -9.88
C ARG A 207 -23.83 -10.77 -8.64
N LEU A 208 -25.05 -10.48 -8.14
CA LEU A 208 -25.57 -11.16 -6.96
C LEU A 208 -25.83 -12.65 -7.28
N GLY A 209 -25.61 -13.51 -6.28
CA GLY A 209 -25.73 -14.97 -6.43
C GLY A 209 -24.62 -15.65 -7.25
N SER A 210 -23.68 -14.90 -7.84
CA SER A 210 -22.56 -15.48 -8.58
C SER A 210 -21.48 -16.03 -7.64
N LEU A 211 -20.99 -17.25 -7.94
CA LEU A 211 -19.86 -17.85 -7.23
C LEU A 211 -18.50 -17.23 -7.61
N VAL A 212 -18.46 -16.31 -8.59
CA VAL A 212 -17.21 -15.69 -9.07
C VAL A 212 -16.49 -14.95 -7.96
N TRP A 213 -17.21 -14.20 -7.12
CA TRP A 213 -16.61 -13.47 -5.99
C TRP A 213 -16.01 -14.43 -4.96
N GLN A 214 -16.77 -15.46 -4.57
CA GLN A 214 -16.31 -16.45 -3.58
C GLN A 214 -15.10 -17.24 -4.09
N ARG A 215 -15.10 -17.67 -5.36
CA ARG A 215 -13.95 -18.33 -5.99
C ARG A 215 -12.73 -17.41 -6.05
N THR A 216 -12.93 -16.14 -6.40
CA THR A 216 -11.85 -15.14 -6.44
C THR A 216 -11.27 -14.89 -5.05
N LYS A 217 -12.13 -14.71 -4.03
CA LYS A 217 -11.72 -14.54 -2.63
C LYS A 217 -10.95 -15.75 -2.11
N ARG A 218 -11.42 -16.97 -2.41
CA ARG A 218 -10.72 -18.21 -2.05
C ARG A 218 -9.35 -18.32 -2.71
N ARG A 219 -9.27 -18.13 -4.03
CA ARG A 219 -8.00 -18.16 -4.76
C ARG A 219 -7.01 -17.12 -4.20
N ILE A 220 -7.46 -15.89 -3.97
CA ILE A 220 -6.61 -14.84 -3.39
C ILE A 220 -6.19 -15.22 -1.97
N LYS A 221 -7.08 -15.78 -1.14
CA LYS A 221 -6.75 -16.25 0.21
C LYS A 221 -5.65 -17.32 0.18
N GLU A 222 -5.79 -18.33 -0.67
CA GLU A 222 -4.79 -19.39 -0.85
C GLU A 222 -3.45 -18.82 -1.35
N GLU A 223 -3.47 -17.86 -2.28
CA GLU A 223 -2.27 -17.15 -2.76
C GLU A 223 -1.60 -16.32 -1.65
N VAL A 224 -2.39 -15.63 -0.82
CA VAL A 224 -1.90 -14.83 0.31
C VAL A 224 -1.33 -15.71 1.41
N GLU A 225 -1.99 -16.82 1.74
CA GLU A 225 -1.48 -17.79 2.72
C GLU A 225 -0.16 -18.42 2.25
N LYS A 226 -0.06 -18.77 0.96
CA LYS A 226 1.18 -19.26 0.38
C LYS A 226 2.30 -18.22 0.47
N LEU A 227 2.01 -16.96 0.11
CA LEU A 227 2.97 -15.87 0.23
C LEU A 227 3.39 -15.63 1.69
N ALA A 228 2.44 -15.68 2.63
CA ALA A 228 2.71 -15.49 4.06
C ALA A 228 3.62 -16.60 4.61
N LYS A 229 3.38 -17.87 4.23
CA LYS A 229 4.28 -18.99 4.57
C LYS A 229 5.68 -18.80 3.98
N GLU A 230 5.76 -18.44 2.70
CA GLU A 230 7.05 -18.18 2.04
C GLU A 230 7.83 -17.05 2.73
N LEU A 231 7.16 -15.96 3.13
CA LEU A 231 7.78 -14.87 3.87
C LEU A 231 8.23 -15.32 5.27
N LEU A 232 7.39 -16.05 6.00
CA LEU A 232 7.72 -16.55 7.33
C LEU A 232 8.95 -17.46 7.31
N GLU A 233 9.06 -18.34 6.31
CA GLU A 233 10.24 -19.19 6.12
C GLU A 233 11.51 -18.37 5.85
N ILE A 234 11.42 -17.29 5.08
CA ILE A 234 12.54 -16.39 4.82
C ILE A 234 12.97 -15.72 6.13
N TYR A 235 12.03 -15.14 6.88
CA TYR A 235 12.33 -14.44 8.13
C TYR A 235 12.86 -15.37 9.22
N ALA A 236 12.30 -16.57 9.37
CA ALA A 236 12.80 -17.57 10.31
C ALA A 236 14.26 -17.98 9.99
N LYS A 237 14.60 -18.13 8.70
CA LYS A 237 15.98 -18.40 8.27
C LYS A 237 16.92 -17.24 8.55
N ARG A 238 16.43 -15.99 8.48
CA ARG A 238 17.23 -14.78 8.75
C ARG A 238 17.48 -14.58 10.24
N GLU A 239 16.52 -14.93 11.08
CA GLU A 239 16.64 -14.79 12.55
C GLU A 239 17.76 -15.65 13.13
N VAL A 240 18.01 -16.82 12.53
CA VAL A 240 19.10 -17.73 12.92
C VAL A 240 20.35 -17.60 12.06
N ALA A 241 20.35 -16.69 11.07
CA ALA A 241 21.52 -16.45 10.23
C ALA A 241 22.47 -15.48 10.93
N ASP A 242 23.76 -15.80 10.92
CA ASP A 242 24.80 -14.91 11.38
C ASP A 242 25.72 -14.49 10.23
N ARG A 243 26.32 -13.32 10.41
CA ARG A 243 27.45 -12.84 9.62
C ARG A 243 28.44 -12.10 10.51
N PRO A 244 29.72 -12.00 10.10
CA PRO A 244 30.68 -11.14 10.79
C PRO A 244 30.18 -9.70 10.90
N PRO A 245 30.43 -9.01 12.02
CA PRO A 245 30.24 -7.57 12.13
C PRO A 245 31.03 -6.81 11.07
N TYR A 246 30.47 -5.70 10.59
CA TYR A 246 31.18 -4.80 9.68
C TYR A 246 32.24 -4.00 10.44
N LEU A 247 33.27 -3.55 9.71
CA LEU A 247 34.35 -2.77 10.31
C LEU A 247 33.84 -1.43 10.87
N PRO A 248 34.44 -0.93 11.97
CA PRO A 248 34.11 0.39 12.51
C PRO A 248 34.52 1.52 11.56
N SER A 249 34.10 2.74 11.90
CA SER A 249 34.42 3.92 11.10
C SER A 249 35.91 4.25 11.20
N ASP A 250 36.52 4.63 10.08
CA ASP A 250 37.93 5.05 10.02
C ASP A 250 38.10 6.44 9.35
N GLU A 251 39.33 6.79 8.97
CA GLU A 251 39.65 8.04 8.30
C GLU A 251 39.06 8.16 6.89
N ILE A 252 38.91 7.06 6.14
CA ILE A 252 38.29 7.06 4.81
C ILE A 252 36.83 7.48 4.92
N ASP A 253 36.11 7.00 5.95
CA ASP A 253 34.73 7.44 6.20
C ASP A 253 34.69 8.96 6.45
N LYS A 254 35.60 9.49 7.28
CA LYS A 254 35.69 10.93 7.54
C LYS A 254 35.95 11.74 6.27
N GLN A 255 36.81 11.25 5.37
CA GLN A 255 37.05 11.89 4.08
C GLN A 255 35.79 11.93 3.21
N ILE A 256 35.06 10.80 3.11
CA ILE A 256 33.80 10.74 2.35
C ILE A 256 32.74 11.69 2.95
N VAL A 257 32.63 11.73 4.28
CA VAL A 257 31.74 12.65 5.01
C VAL A 257 32.13 14.09 4.71
N SER A 258 33.42 14.43 4.77
CA SER A 258 33.90 15.79 4.49
C SER A 258 33.65 16.24 3.05
N GLY A 259 33.60 15.31 2.09
CA GLY A 259 33.21 15.60 0.71
C GLY A 259 31.70 15.83 0.50
N PHE A 260 30.87 15.68 1.54
CA PHE A 260 29.44 15.93 1.45
C PHE A 260 29.16 17.43 1.55
N GLN A 261 28.47 17.98 0.54
CA GLN A 261 28.30 19.43 0.39
C GLN A 261 27.18 20.05 1.26
N TYR A 262 26.53 19.24 2.09
CA TYR A 262 25.38 19.66 2.89
C TYR A 262 25.60 19.31 4.36
N GLU A 263 25.05 20.13 5.26
CA GLU A 263 24.99 19.77 6.68
C GLU A 263 23.94 18.70 6.92
N GLU A 264 24.27 17.78 7.82
CA GLU A 264 23.41 16.64 8.15
C GLU A 264 22.30 17.08 9.10
N THR A 265 21.09 16.57 8.86
CA THR A 265 19.97 16.81 9.77
C THR A 265 20.06 15.86 10.98
N PRO A 266 19.47 16.22 12.15
CA PRO A 266 19.43 15.32 13.30
C PRO A 266 18.85 13.94 12.98
N ASP A 267 17.81 13.88 12.12
CA ASP A 267 17.22 12.62 11.71
C ASP A 267 18.13 11.79 10.80
N GLN A 268 18.95 12.44 9.96
CA GLN A 268 19.96 11.75 9.16
C GLN A 268 21.03 11.14 10.07
N ILE A 269 21.52 11.89 11.05
CA ILE A 269 22.49 11.42 12.05
C ILE A 269 21.92 10.20 12.79
N SER A 270 20.69 10.29 13.29
CA SER A 270 20.02 9.17 13.96
C SER A 270 19.88 7.95 13.03
N ALA A 271 19.54 8.14 11.76
CA ALA A 271 19.44 7.04 10.80
C ALA A 271 20.81 6.37 10.54
N PHE A 272 21.89 7.15 10.48
CA PHE A 272 23.25 6.62 10.37
C PHE A 272 23.65 5.81 11.59
N GLU A 273 23.36 6.29 12.80
CA GLU A 273 23.65 5.58 14.05
C GLU A 273 22.88 4.26 14.15
N ASP A 274 21.61 4.25 13.76
CA ASP A 274 20.77 3.05 13.72
C ASP A 274 21.35 1.99 12.79
N ILE A 275 21.73 2.39 11.58
CA ILE A 275 22.37 1.50 10.59
C ILE A 275 23.70 1.00 11.12
N GLU A 276 24.50 1.86 11.75
CA GLU A 276 25.79 1.45 12.31
C GLU A 276 25.62 0.42 13.44
N LYS A 277 24.63 0.61 14.32
CA LYS A 277 24.29 -0.37 15.36
C LYS A 277 23.91 -1.71 14.76
N ASP A 278 23.17 -1.75 13.66
CA ASP A 278 22.79 -2.99 13.00
C ASP A 278 23.95 -3.68 12.28
N LEU A 279 24.81 -2.91 11.61
CA LEU A 279 25.98 -3.45 10.91
C LEU A 279 27.03 -4.02 11.88
N ARG A 280 27.04 -3.59 13.16
CA ARG A 280 27.90 -4.14 14.21
C ARG A 280 27.37 -5.44 14.85
N LYS A 281 26.08 -5.75 14.71
CA LYS A 281 25.50 -7.01 15.22
C LYS A 281 25.93 -8.19 14.36
N SER A 282 25.80 -9.41 14.87
CA SER A 282 26.01 -10.65 14.10
C SER A 282 24.83 -10.99 13.18
N GLY A 283 23.61 -10.63 13.59
CA GLY A 283 22.41 -10.83 12.77
C GLY A 283 22.36 -9.91 11.54
N PRO A 284 21.78 -10.37 10.42
CA PRO A 284 21.67 -9.57 9.20
C PRO A 284 20.65 -8.44 9.36
N MET A 285 21.03 -7.23 8.96
CA MET A 285 20.15 -6.06 8.95
C MET A 285 19.00 -6.22 7.94
N ASP A 286 17.78 -5.83 8.30
CA ASP A 286 16.65 -5.60 7.37
C ASP A 286 15.94 -4.31 7.78
N ARG A 287 16.46 -3.17 7.30
CA ARG A 287 16.03 -1.83 7.72
C ARG A 287 15.38 -1.05 6.58
N ILE A 288 14.36 -0.27 6.90
CA ILE A 288 13.75 0.70 5.99
C ILE A 288 14.04 2.13 6.46
N VAL A 289 14.64 2.95 5.60
CA VAL A 289 14.80 4.39 5.81
C VAL A 289 13.69 5.11 5.03
N CYS A 290 12.76 5.70 5.76
CA CYS A 290 11.66 6.48 5.20
C CYS A 290 11.94 7.97 5.35
N GLY A 291 11.82 8.72 4.27
CA GLY A 291 11.91 10.18 4.33
C GLY A 291 11.45 10.81 3.04
N ASP A 292 11.10 12.09 3.04
CA ASP A 292 10.63 12.74 1.81
C ASP A 292 11.74 12.81 0.75
N VAL A 293 11.34 13.04 -0.50
CA VAL A 293 12.23 13.24 -1.63
C VAL A 293 13.19 14.40 -1.33
N GLY A 294 14.50 14.16 -1.50
CA GLY A 294 15.55 15.16 -1.25
C GLY A 294 16.07 15.23 0.18
N PHE A 295 15.60 14.38 1.11
CA PHE A 295 16.08 14.37 2.51
C PHE A 295 17.38 13.55 2.69
N GLY A 296 18.20 13.41 1.66
CA GLY A 296 19.52 12.75 1.76
C GLY A 296 19.50 11.22 1.87
N LYS A 297 18.40 10.52 1.54
CA LYS A 297 18.36 9.04 1.52
C LYS A 297 19.47 8.40 0.67
N THR A 298 19.82 9.05 -0.45
CA THR A 298 20.92 8.59 -1.32
C THR A 298 22.28 8.63 -0.61
N GLU A 299 22.49 9.63 0.24
CA GLU A 299 23.73 9.74 1.03
C GLU A 299 23.80 8.62 2.08
N VAL A 300 22.65 8.29 2.70
CA VAL A 300 22.54 7.14 3.61
C VAL A 300 22.98 5.87 2.91
N ALA A 301 22.41 5.58 1.73
CA ALA A 301 22.77 4.42 0.93
C ALA A 301 24.26 4.38 0.54
N LEU A 302 24.80 5.50 0.04
CA LEU A 302 26.19 5.58 -0.40
C LEU A 302 27.16 5.21 0.73
N ARG A 303 27.00 5.78 1.92
CA ARG A 303 27.88 5.49 3.05
C ARG A 303 27.75 4.06 3.56
N THR A 304 26.53 3.53 3.63
CA THR A 304 26.31 2.13 4.00
C THR A 304 26.97 1.17 3.00
N MET A 305 26.87 1.45 1.70
CA MET A 305 27.49 0.63 0.66
C MET A 305 29.01 0.66 0.71
N ILE A 306 29.61 1.84 0.94
CA ILE A 306 31.06 1.94 1.11
C ILE A 306 31.52 1.17 2.33
N ARG A 307 30.75 1.21 3.43
CA ARG A 307 31.06 0.44 4.63
C ARG A 307 31.08 -1.07 4.37
N ALA A 308 30.17 -1.57 3.53
CA ALA A 308 30.17 -2.95 3.07
C ALA A 308 31.44 -3.30 2.27
N VAL A 309 31.80 -2.45 1.31
CA VAL A 309 33.02 -2.61 0.49
C VAL A 309 34.27 -2.68 1.35
N LYS A 310 34.42 -1.75 2.29
CA LYS A 310 35.55 -1.73 3.21
C LYS A 310 35.63 -2.96 4.10
N SER A 311 34.48 -3.55 4.43
CA SER A 311 34.40 -4.78 5.22
C SER A 311 34.65 -6.05 4.37
N GLY A 312 35.08 -5.90 3.11
CA GLY A 312 35.40 -7.01 2.21
C GLY A 312 34.21 -7.59 1.46
N TYR A 313 33.06 -6.91 1.46
CA TYR A 313 31.84 -7.34 0.78
C TYR A 313 31.59 -6.55 -0.50
N GLN A 314 30.94 -7.17 -1.48
CA GLN A 314 30.31 -6.45 -2.57
C GLN A 314 28.97 -5.88 -2.10
N SER A 315 28.55 -4.77 -2.70
CA SER A 315 27.24 -4.17 -2.46
C SER A 315 26.48 -3.95 -3.77
N ALA A 316 25.15 -3.99 -3.70
CA ALA A 316 24.29 -3.78 -4.84
C ALA A 316 23.20 -2.74 -4.53
N LEU A 317 22.95 -1.81 -5.46
CA LEU A 317 21.85 -0.86 -5.41
C LEU A 317 20.84 -1.18 -6.51
N LEU A 318 19.63 -1.57 -6.09
CA LEU A 318 18.51 -1.87 -6.97
C LEU A 318 17.62 -0.62 -7.15
N CYS A 319 17.56 -0.12 -8.38
CA CYS A 319 16.80 1.07 -8.76
C CYS A 319 15.57 0.71 -9.61
N PRO A 320 14.44 1.42 -9.45
CA PRO A 320 13.18 1.11 -10.14
C PRO A 320 13.25 1.38 -11.64
N THR A 321 14.07 2.36 -12.05
CA THR A 321 14.21 2.76 -13.45
C THR A 321 15.67 2.84 -13.84
N THR A 322 15.91 2.62 -15.14
CA THR A 322 17.22 2.76 -15.78
C THR A 322 17.79 4.18 -15.61
N ILE A 323 16.92 5.18 -15.56
CA ILE A 323 17.30 6.59 -15.40
C ILE A 323 17.86 6.83 -14.01
N LEU A 324 17.16 6.36 -12.97
CA LEU A 324 17.60 6.50 -11.59
C LEU A 324 18.89 5.69 -11.35
N ALA A 325 19.00 4.50 -11.94
CA ALA A 325 20.24 3.73 -11.91
C ALA A 325 21.43 4.52 -12.50
N ASN A 326 21.24 5.17 -13.65
CA ASN A 326 22.29 6.00 -14.25
C ASN A 326 22.61 7.23 -13.39
N GLN A 327 21.61 7.87 -12.80
CA GLN A 327 21.83 9.01 -11.90
C GLN A 327 22.66 8.61 -10.68
N HIS A 328 22.30 7.51 -10.01
CA HIS A 328 23.08 6.97 -8.89
C HIS A 328 24.49 6.58 -9.33
N PHE A 329 24.63 5.93 -10.49
CA PHE A 329 25.93 5.56 -11.03
C PHE A 329 26.85 6.77 -11.22
N GLN A 330 26.36 7.85 -11.83
CA GLN A 330 27.15 9.08 -12.01
C GLN A 330 27.46 9.77 -10.68
N ASN A 331 26.51 9.77 -9.74
CA ASN A 331 26.71 10.35 -8.41
C ASN A 331 27.79 9.58 -7.62
N PHE A 332 27.65 8.25 -7.54
CA PHE A 332 28.61 7.38 -6.85
C PHE A 332 30.01 7.51 -7.46
N ARG A 333 30.12 7.51 -8.81
CA ARG A 333 31.40 7.67 -9.49
C ARG A 333 32.08 9.01 -9.17
N ARG A 334 31.30 10.09 -9.05
CA ARG A 334 31.82 11.41 -8.67
C ARG A 334 32.21 11.49 -7.19
N ARG A 335 31.36 10.98 -6.29
CA ARG A 335 31.60 10.96 -4.84
C ARG A 335 32.79 10.07 -4.46
N LEU A 336 33.05 9.03 -5.26
CA LEU A 336 34.13 8.07 -5.06
C LEU A 336 35.35 8.33 -5.96
N GLU A 337 35.42 9.50 -6.60
CA GLU A 337 36.58 9.90 -7.37
C GLU A 337 37.80 9.99 -6.45
N GLY A 338 38.88 9.28 -6.78
CA GLY A 338 40.08 9.19 -5.95
C GLY A 338 40.09 8.04 -4.93
N PHE A 339 39.00 7.29 -4.77
CA PHE A 339 38.96 6.10 -3.92
C PHE A 339 39.12 4.81 -4.74
N PRO A 340 39.79 3.77 -4.21
CA PRO A 340 39.99 2.50 -4.90
C PRO A 340 38.73 1.62 -4.82
N VAL A 341 37.58 2.14 -5.28
CA VAL A 341 36.28 1.45 -5.27
C VAL A 341 35.74 1.35 -6.69
N ALA A 342 35.62 0.12 -7.20
CA ALA A 342 35.09 -0.16 -8.52
C ALA A 342 33.55 -0.12 -8.51
N VAL A 343 32.99 0.95 -9.08
CA VAL A 343 31.55 1.12 -9.27
C VAL A 343 31.19 0.81 -10.72
N GLU A 344 30.23 -0.10 -10.93
CA GLU A 344 29.70 -0.42 -12.25
C GLU A 344 28.17 -0.34 -12.29
N MET A 345 27.64 -0.13 -13.50
CA MET A 345 26.18 -0.12 -13.71
C MET A 345 25.75 -1.30 -14.58
N LEU A 346 24.66 -1.98 -14.19
CA LEU A 346 24.04 -3.04 -14.98
C LEU A 346 22.59 -2.71 -15.30
N SER A 347 22.34 -2.36 -16.56
CA SER A 347 21.02 -2.00 -17.06
C SER A 347 20.84 -2.40 -18.52
N ARG A 348 19.70 -2.04 -19.12
CA ARG A 348 19.42 -2.28 -20.55
C ARG A 348 20.22 -1.36 -21.49
N ILE A 349 20.85 -0.31 -20.96
CA ILE A 349 21.63 0.64 -21.77
C ILE A 349 22.94 0.02 -22.25
N GLN A 350 23.62 -0.73 -21.39
CA GLN A 350 24.93 -1.31 -21.68
C GLN A 350 24.84 -2.33 -22.82
N LYS A 351 25.85 -2.34 -23.69
CA LYS A 351 25.94 -3.36 -24.75
C LYS A 351 26.13 -4.74 -24.12
N LYS A 352 25.68 -5.80 -24.80
CA LYS A 352 25.82 -7.20 -24.31
C LYS A 352 27.26 -7.55 -23.92
N ARG A 353 28.26 -7.05 -24.66
CA ARG A 353 29.69 -7.27 -24.36
C ARG A 353 30.12 -6.64 -23.03
N GLU A 354 29.67 -5.41 -22.76
CA GLU A 354 29.93 -4.71 -21.50
C GLU A 354 29.23 -5.40 -20.34
N GLN A 355 27.96 -5.80 -20.51
CA GLN A 355 27.22 -6.55 -19.49
C GLN A 355 27.95 -7.84 -19.10
N LYS A 356 28.46 -8.61 -20.09
CA LYS A 356 29.24 -9.82 -19.83
C LYS A 356 30.50 -9.52 -19.00
N LYS A 357 31.25 -8.48 -19.37
CA LYS A 357 32.45 -8.06 -18.63
C LYS A 357 32.13 -7.68 -17.18
N ILE A 358 31.04 -6.95 -16.95
CA ILE A 358 30.61 -6.57 -15.60
C ILE A 358 30.21 -7.80 -14.78
N ILE A 359 29.45 -8.72 -15.37
CA ILE A 359 29.04 -9.97 -14.71
C ILE A 359 30.24 -10.84 -14.35
N GLU A 360 31.22 -10.97 -15.25
CA GLU A 360 32.48 -11.67 -14.98
C GLU A 360 33.26 -10.98 -13.86
N GLY A 361 33.35 -9.65 -13.87
CA GLY A 361 33.99 -8.87 -12.80
C GLY A 361 33.32 -9.03 -11.44
N LEU A 362 31.98 -9.11 -11.39
CA LEU A 362 31.24 -9.39 -10.15
C LEU A 362 31.56 -10.76 -9.57
N LYS A 363 31.68 -11.78 -10.43
CA LYS A 363 32.03 -13.15 -10.04
C LYS A 363 33.48 -13.27 -9.56
N GLN A 364 34.39 -12.51 -10.16
CA GLN A 364 35.81 -12.47 -9.76
C GLN A 364 36.06 -11.58 -8.53
N GLY A 365 35.13 -10.66 -8.24
CA GLY A 365 35.23 -9.68 -7.15
C GLY A 365 36.01 -8.42 -7.52
N SER A 366 36.15 -8.11 -8.81
CA SER A 366 36.78 -6.87 -9.29
C SER A 366 35.82 -5.69 -9.38
N VAL A 367 34.53 -5.93 -9.12
CA VAL A 367 33.48 -4.90 -9.05
C VAL A 367 32.96 -4.88 -7.62
N ASP A 368 33.13 -3.77 -6.92
CA ASP A 368 32.77 -3.62 -5.51
C ASP A 368 31.31 -3.19 -5.32
N ILE A 369 30.87 -2.24 -6.16
CA ILE A 369 29.52 -1.67 -6.11
C ILE A 369 28.83 -1.87 -7.45
N LEU A 370 27.68 -2.54 -7.43
CA LEU A 370 26.81 -2.70 -8.59
C LEU A 370 25.55 -1.85 -8.47
N ILE A 371 25.32 -0.94 -9.41
CA ILE A 371 24.09 -0.15 -9.48
C ILE A 371 23.28 -0.62 -10.67
N GLY A 372 21.96 -0.80 -10.53
CA GLY A 372 21.20 -1.32 -11.65
C GLY A 372 19.73 -1.53 -11.40
N THR A 373 19.05 -2.00 -12.44
CA THR A 373 17.61 -2.26 -12.39
C THR A 373 17.34 -3.72 -12.04
N HIS A 374 16.12 -4.19 -12.29
CA HIS A 374 15.75 -5.62 -12.20
C HIS A 374 16.71 -6.58 -12.92
N ARG A 375 17.57 -6.10 -13.84
CA ARG A 375 18.64 -6.90 -14.45
C ARG A 375 19.57 -7.53 -13.41
N ILE A 376 19.84 -6.85 -12.29
CA ILE A 376 20.65 -7.38 -11.18
C ILE A 376 20.04 -8.67 -10.60
N LEU A 377 18.71 -8.80 -10.62
CA LEU A 377 17.99 -9.96 -10.11
C LEU A 377 18.00 -11.17 -11.07
N SER A 378 18.71 -11.11 -12.20
CA SER A 378 18.71 -12.20 -13.18
C SER A 378 19.58 -13.37 -12.69
N ASN A 379 19.28 -14.60 -13.12
CA ASN A 379 19.97 -15.80 -12.62
C ASN A 379 21.44 -15.90 -13.05
N ASP A 380 21.83 -15.21 -14.11
CA ASP A 380 23.21 -15.17 -14.62
C ASP A 380 24.10 -14.16 -13.88
N VAL A 381 23.54 -13.37 -12.95
CA VAL A 381 24.29 -12.40 -12.16
C VAL A 381 24.70 -13.06 -10.84
N GLU A 382 25.97 -13.41 -10.74
CA GLU A 382 26.57 -14.03 -9.55
C GLU A 382 27.58 -13.07 -8.91
N PHE A 383 27.44 -12.83 -7.61
CA PHE A 383 28.39 -12.07 -6.81
C PHE A 383 29.34 -13.02 -6.09
N LYS A 384 30.63 -12.69 -6.06
CA LYS A 384 31.62 -13.38 -5.22
C LYS A 384 31.23 -13.29 -3.74
N ASN A 385 31.02 -12.09 -3.23
CA ASN A 385 30.76 -11.85 -1.81
C ASN A 385 29.77 -10.71 -1.54
N LEU A 386 28.55 -10.78 -2.08
CA LEU A 386 27.49 -9.82 -1.77
C LEU A 386 27.14 -9.84 -0.28
N GLY A 387 27.37 -8.71 0.42
CA GLY A 387 27.05 -8.51 1.83
C GLY A 387 25.92 -7.51 2.09
N LEU A 388 25.71 -6.54 1.18
CA LEU A 388 24.67 -5.52 1.32
C LEU A 388 23.86 -5.35 0.04
N LEU A 389 22.53 -5.35 0.17
CA LEU A 389 21.60 -4.95 -0.87
C LEU A 389 20.84 -3.69 -0.44
N VAL A 390 20.96 -2.64 -1.24
CA VAL A 390 20.16 -1.42 -1.11
C VAL A 390 19.03 -1.43 -2.13
N ILE A 391 17.81 -1.12 -1.71
CA ILE A 391 16.62 -1.03 -2.59
C ILE A 391 16.10 0.41 -2.54
N ASP A 392 16.20 1.14 -3.64
CA ASP A 392 15.67 2.51 -3.72
C ASP A 392 14.22 2.54 -4.20
N ASP A 393 13.41 3.48 -3.70
CA ASP A 393 11.97 3.58 -3.97
C ASP A 393 11.25 2.22 -3.86
N GLU A 394 11.40 1.57 -2.69
CA GLU A 394 10.94 0.21 -2.40
C GLU A 394 9.48 -0.06 -2.85
N GLN A 395 8.60 0.94 -2.77
CA GLN A 395 7.19 0.85 -3.16
C GLN A 395 6.96 0.52 -4.64
N LYS A 396 7.94 0.75 -5.52
CA LYS A 396 7.84 0.47 -6.96
C LYS A 396 8.18 -0.99 -7.30
N PHE A 397 8.67 -1.77 -6.34
CA PHE A 397 9.04 -3.18 -6.53
C PHE A 397 7.98 -4.14 -6.00
N GLY A 398 7.73 -5.22 -6.75
CA GLY A 398 6.86 -6.30 -6.28
C GLY A 398 7.52 -7.10 -5.15
N VAL A 399 6.70 -7.64 -4.22
CA VAL A 399 7.19 -8.43 -3.07
C VAL A 399 8.14 -9.55 -3.51
N LYS A 400 7.77 -10.33 -4.54
CA LYS A 400 8.61 -11.42 -5.06
C LYS A 400 9.99 -10.97 -5.57
N GLN A 401 10.11 -9.74 -6.07
CA GLN A 401 11.38 -9.23 -6.57
C GLN A 401 12.34 -8.88 -5.42
N LYS A 402 11.81 -8.31 -4.33
CA LYS A 402 12.57 -7.93 -3.13
C LYS A 402 13.11 -9.16 -2.39
N GLU A 403 12.26 -10.17 -2.28
CA GLU A 403 12.55 -11.35 -1.48
C GLU A 403 13.45 -12.37 -2.20
N LYS A 404 13.72 -12.18 -3.51
CA LYS A 404 14.58 -13.09 -4.28
C LYS A 404 16.00 -13.17 -3.70
N PHE A 405 16.63 -12.04 -3.40
CA PHE A 405 17.98 -12.03 -2.81
C PHE A 405 17.99 -12.52 -1.38
N LYS A 406 16.98 -12.18 -0.58
CA LYS A 406 16.81 -12.70 0.80
C LYS A 406 16.66 -14.21 0.84
N LYS A 407 15.96 -14.78 -0.16
CA LYS A 407 15.83 -16.23 -0.34
C LYS A 407 17.15 -16.90 -0.72
N MET A 408 17.98 -16.23 -1.52
CA MET A 408 19.28 -16.76 -1.97
C MET A 408 20.36 -16.65 -0.89
N ARG A 409 20.34 -15.60 -0.06
CA ARG A 409 21.30 -15.37 1.03
C ARG A 409 20.57 -14.86 2.27
N ALA A 410 20.37 -15.75 3.25
CA ALA A 410 19.71 -15.39 4.50
C ALA A 410 20.53 -14.37 5.32
N ASN A 411 21.85 -14.45 5.27
CA ASN A 411 22.78 -13.56 5.97
C ASN A 411 23.03 -12.21 5.26
N LEU A 412 22.31 -11.90 4.17
CA LEU A 412 22.45 -10.65 3.43
C LEU A 412 21.83 -9.48 4.21
N ASP A 413 22.57 -8.39 4.39
CA ASP A 413 22.03 -7.13 4.91
C ASP A 413 21.19 -6.44 3.84
N VAL A 414 20.02 -5.93 4.22
CA VAL A 414 19.11 -5.22 3.32
C VAL A 414 18.76 -3.85 3.89
N LEU A 415 19.01 -2.82 3.09
CA LEU A 415 18.61 -1.44 3.36
C LEU A 415 17.60 -1.00 2.30
N SER A 416 16.37 -0.70 2.70
CA SER A 416 15.35 -0.20 1.78
C SER A 416 15.13 1.29 1.99
N LEU A 417 15.01 2.05 0.91
CA LEU A 417 14.72 3.48 0.92
C LEU A 417 13.31 3.70 0.37
N SER A 418 12.52 4.53 1.05
CA SER A 418 11.18 4.89 0.58
C SER A 418 10.90 6.38 0.75
N ALA A 419 10.28 6.97 -0.27
CA ALA A 419 9.76 8.34 -0.22
C ALA A 419 8.42 8.43 0.53
N THR A 420 7.65 7.35 0.53
CA THR A 420 6.30 7.30 1.13
C THR A 420 6.27 6.34 2.30
N PRO A 421 5.76 6.73 3.48
CA PRO A 421 5.57 5.77 4.55
C PRO A 421 4.57 4.70 4.11
N ILE A 422 4.92 3.45 4.39
CA ILE A 422 4.06 2.29 4.21
C ILE A 422 2.72 2.53 4.95
N PRO A 423 1.54 2.19 4.38
CA PRO A 423 0.26 2.34 5.06
C PRO A 423 0.31 1.78 6.49
N ARG A 424 -0.24 2.50 7.47
CA ARG A 424 -0.08 2.19 8.91
C ARG A 424 -0.51 0.76 9.30
N THR A 425 -1.45 0.17 8.56
CA THR A 425 -1.90 -1.22 8.73
C THR A 425 -0.84 -2.23 8.27
N LEU A 426 -0.15 -1.94 7.17
CA LEU A 426 0.99 -2.73 6.70
C LEU A 426 2.22 -2.49 7.58
N TYR A 427 2.38 -1.28 8.12
CA TYR A 427 3.37 -0.96 9.16
C TYR A 427 3.20 -1.85 10.40
N LEU A 428 2.00 -1.94 10.99
CA LEU A 428 1.79 -2.80 12.17
C LEU A 428 1.99 -4.29 11.87
N ALA A 429 1.71 -4.72 10.64
CA ALA A 429 1.91 -6.12 10.22
C ALA A 429 3.38 -6.45 9.92
N LEU A 430 4.18 -5.46 9.47
CA LEU A 430 5.59 -5.64 9.09
C LEU A 430 6.57 -5.17 10.16
N SER A 431 6.16 -4.33 11.11
CA SER A 431 7.02 -3.76 12.16
C SER A 431 7.57 -4.81 13.12
N SER A 432 6.97 -6.00 13.15
CA SER A 432 7.53 -7.15 13.88
C SER A 432 8.75 -7.77 13.19
N PHE A 433 9.01 -7.45 11.92
CA PHE A 433 10.05 -8.12 11.10
C PHE A 433 11.07 -7.16 10.47
N LYS A 434 10.83 -5.84 10.49
CA LYS A 434 11.72 -4.84 9.90
C LYS A 434 11.90 -3.64 10.81
N ASP A 435 13.15 -3.23 11.00
CA ASP A 435 13.49 -1.99 11.68
C ASP A 435 13.29 -0.79 10.76
N ILE A 436 12.92 0.37 11.32
CA ILE A 436 12.58 1.55 10.54
C ILE A 436 13.28 2.78 11.13
N SER A 437 13.89 3.59 10.28
CA SER A 437 14.39 4.92 10.62
C SER A 437 13.60 5.98 9.81
N LEU A 438 13.18 7.04 10.48
CA LEU A 438 12.39 8.13 9.90
C LEU A 438 13.26 9.37 9.72
N ILE A 439 13.26 9.96 8.52
CA ILE A 439 13.88 11.24 8.21
C ILE A 439 12.76 12.23 7.87
N GLN A 440 12.42 13.11 8.81
CA GLN A 440 11.31 14.06 8.70
C GLN A 440 11.78 15.52 8.62
N THR A 441 12.97 15.79 9.11
CA THR A 441 13.61 17.10 9.12
C THR A 441 14.16 17.40 7.73
N PRO A 442 13.64 18.41 7.01
CA PRO A 442 14.18 18.80 5.72
C PRO A 442 15.57 19.43 5.88
N PRO A 443 16.45 19.34 4.87
CA PRO A 443 17.72 20.07 4.87
C PRO A 443 17.52 21.60 4.98
N LEU A 444 18.50 22.29 5.58
CA LEU A 444 18.51 23.75 5.75
C LEU A 444 18.29 24.49 4.42
N GLY A 445 17.43 25.51 4.44
CA GLY A 445 17.14 26.36 3.28
C GLY A 445 15.97 25.91 2.38
N ARG A 446 15.36 24.75 2.61
CA ARG A 446 14.22 24.31 1.78
C ARG A 446 12.96 25.14 2.06
N MET A 447 12.48 25.85 1.04
CA MET A 447 11.22 26.60 1.11
C MET A 447 10.01 25.74 0.70
N ALA A 448 8.86 26.03 1.30
CA ALA A 448 7.59 25.41 0.91
C ALA A 448 7.19 25.79 -0.52
N ILE A 449 6.66 24.84 -1.29
CA ILE A 449 6.26 25.04 -2.68
C ILE A 449 4.92 25.79 -2.72
N LYS A 450 4.89 26.98 -3.33
CA LYS A 450 3.66 27.74 -3.52
C LYS A 450 2.81 27.09 -4.60
N THR A 451 1.67 26.54 -4.19
CA THR A 451 0.76 25.79 -5.07
C THR A 451 -0.44 26.64 -5.48
N TYR A 452 -0.68 26.73 -6.79
CA TYR A 452 -1.79 27.46 -7.39
C TYR A 452 -2.64 26.53 -8.25
N VAL A 453 -3.96 26.72 -8.19
CA VAL A 453 -4.90 25.99 -9.03
C VAL A 453 -5.74 27.00 -9.81
N PHE A 454 -5.68 26.96 -11.13
CA PHE A 454 -6.34 27.93 -12.01
C PHE A 454 -7.05 27.26 -13.19
N PRO A 455 -8.09 27.89 -13.76
CA PRO A 455 -8.53 27.53 -15.10
C PRO A 455 -7.39 27.70 -16.11
N TYR A 456 -7.33 26.82 -17.11
CA TYR A 456 -6.33 26.88 -18.17
C TYR A 456 -6.24 28.28 -18.77
N SER A 457 -5.03 28.85 -18.77
CA SER A 457 -4.76 30.19 -19.30
C SER A 457 -3.34 30.29 -19.83
N GLN A 458 -3.20 30.47 -21.15
CA GLN A 458 -1.90 30.66 -21.80
C GLN A 458 -1.15 31.88 -21.26
N LYS A 459 -1.87 32.95 -20.88
CA LYS A 459 -1.26 34.16 -20.30
C LYS A 459 -0.55 33.86 -18.98
N ILE A 460 -1.15 33.03 -18.12
CA ILE A 460 -0.55 32.65 -16.82
C ILE A 460 0.63 31.70 -17.06
N ILE A 461 0.48 30.72 -17.95
CA ILE A 461 1.57 29.80 -18.33
C ILE A 461 2.78 30.58 -18.83
N LYS A 462 2.58 31.54 -19.74
CA LYS A 462 3.66 32.39 -20.25
C LYS A 462 4.34 33.17 -19.12
N LYS A 463 3.58 33.85 -18.26
CA LYS A 463 4.14 34.58 -17.10
C LYS A 463 4.96 33.68 -16.17
N ALA A 464 4.48 32.47 -15.90
CA ALA A 464 5.20 31.52 -15.04
C ALA A 464 6.51 31.04 -15.68
N ILE A 465 6.50 30.79 -17.00
CA ILE A 465 7.71 30.42 -17.75
C ILE A 465 8.69 31.59 -17.79
N ASP A 466 8.24 32.79 -18.19
CA ASP A 466 9.09 33.97 -18.30
C ASP A 466 9.75 34.32 -16.95
N PHE A 467 8.99 34.21 -15.85
CA PHE A 467 9.51 34.42 -14.49
C PHE A 467 10.58 33.39 -14.10
N GLU A 468 10.41 32.11 -14.45
CA GLU A 468 11.42 31.09 -14.17
C GLU A 468 12.68 31.30 -15.02
N LEU A 469 12.51 31.64 -16.30
CA LEU A 469 13.63 31.87 -17.21
C LEU A 469 14.42 33.13 -16.85
N SER A 470 13.76 34.19 -16.35
CA SER A 470 14.44 35.42 -15.91
C SER A 470 15.38 35.22 -14.72
N ARG A 471 15.19 34.13 -13.97
CA ARG A 471 16.08 33.73 -12.86
C ARG A 471 16.98 32.54 -13.20
N GLU A 472 17.16 32.26 -14.49
CA GLU A 472 17.98 31.15 -15.00
C GLU A 472 17.57 29.77 -14.45
N GLY A 473 16.29 29.62 -14.14
CA GLY A 473 15.71 28.38 -13.68
C GLY A 473 15.17 27.53 -14.81
N GLN A 474 14.67 26.35 -14.45
CA GLN A 474 14.11 25.38 -15.39
C GLN A 474 12.67 25.03 -15.03
N VAL A 475 11.88 24.71 -16.07
CA VAL A 475 10.45 24.45 -15.96
C VAL A 475 10.14 23.00 -16.31
N TYR A 476 9.38 22.33 -15.44
CA TYR A 476 8.65 21.12 -15.80
C TYR A 476 7.27 21.48 -16.35
N TYR A 477 6.97 21.01 -17.55
CA TYR A 477 5.65 21.12 -18.17
C TYR A 477 5.04 19.72 -18.34
N LEU A 478 4.06 19.38 -17.50
CA LEU A 478 3.44 18.07 -17.50
C LEU A 478 2.25 18.05 -18.46
N HIS A 479 2.35 17.18 -19.47
CA HIS A 479 1.29 16.87 -20.43
C HIS A 479 1.15 15.35 -20.60
N ASN A 480 0.07 14.78 -20.06
CA ASN A 480 -0.09 13.33 -19.97
C ASN A 480 -0.73 12.69 -21.22
N ARG A 481 -0.30 13.09 -22.42
CA ARG A 481 -0.72 12.48 -23.71
C ARG A 481 0.39 12.53 -24.75
N VAL A 482 0.94 11.37 -25.08
CA VAL A 482 2.07 11.26 -26.01
C VAL A 482 1.69 11.68 -27.43
N GLU A 483 0.45 11.44 -27.86
CA GLU A 483 -0.01 11.76 -29.22
C GLU A 483 -0.01 13.27 -29.52
N THR A 484 -0.08 14.10 -28.48
CA THR A 484 -0.22 15.57 -28.60
C THR A 484 0.93 16.34 -27.98
N ILE A 485 1.94 15.65 -27.44
CA ILE A 485 3.07 16.28 -26.74
C ILE A 485 3.93 17.13 -27.67
N GLU A 486 4.08 16.74 -28.94
CA GLU A 486 4.78 17.53 -29.95
C GLU A 486 4.06 18.86 -30.24
N LYS A 487 2.73 18.82 -30.37
CA LYS A 487 1.92 20.04 -30.53
C LYS A 487 2.06 20.99 -29.33
N VAL A 488 2.20 20.42 -28.13
CA VAL A 488 2.44 21.22 -26.92
C VAL A 488 3.81 21.89 -26.97
N LYS A 489 4.86 21.19 -27.43
CA LYS A 489 6.19 21.80 -27.63
C LYS A 489 6.15 22.92 -28.65
N GLU A 490 5.47 22.76 -29.78
CA GLU A 490 5.29 23.84 -30.77
C GLU A 490 4.59 25.05 -30.15
N ARG A 491 3.51 24.82 -29.40
CA ARG A 491 2.79 25.89 -28.69
C ARG A 491 3.68 26.60 -27.67
N LEU A 492 4.48 25.86 -26.91
CA LEU A 492 5.42 26.44 -25.94
C LEU A 492 6.54 27.21 -26.64
N LYS A 493 7.01 26.74 -27.80
CA LYS A 493 7.99 27.45 -28.62
C LYS A 493 7.44 28.81 -29.11
N ASN A 494 6.16 28.87 -29.45
CA ASN A 494 5.50 30.14 -29.79
C ASN A 494 5.34 31.07 -28.57
N LEU A 495 5.13 30.52 -27.38
CA LEU A 495 4.96 31.30 -26.14
C LEU A 495 6.30 31.83 -25.60
N ALA A 496 7.38 31.05 -25.72
CA ALA A 496 8.73 31.36 -25.26
C ALA A 496 9.77 31.00 -26.35
N PRO A 497 9.95 31.84 -27.38
CA PRO A 497 10.80 31.53 -28.54
C PRO A 497 12.28 31.35 -28.20
N ALA A 498 12.76 32.03 -27.16
CA ALA A 498 14.15 31.96 -26.70
C ALA A 498 14.45 30.69 -25.86
N ALA A 499 13.42 29.97 -25.40
CA ALA A 499 13.59 28.82 -24.54
C ALA A 499 13.95 27.55 -25.34
N LYS A 500 14.92 26.79 -24.86
CA LYS A 500 15.24 25.46 -25.39
C LYS A 500 14.30 24.44 -24.75
N ILE A 501 13.54 23.71 -25.58
CA ILE A 501 12.47 22.82 -25.13
C ILE A 501 12.80 21.36 -25.48
N GLY A 502 12.81 20.50 -24.46
CA GLY A 502 12.94 19.05 -24.59
C GLY A 502 11.61 18.32 -24.36
N ILE A 503 11.46 17.12 -24.94
CA ILE A 503 10.28 16.25 -24.73
C ILE A 503 10.72 14.94 -24.10
N VAL A 504 9.95 14.46 -23.12
CA VAL A 504 10.21 13.19 -22.44
C VAL A 504 8.93 12.40 -22.22
N HIS A 505 8.87 11.21 -22.80
CA HIS A 505 7.74 10.30 -22.62
C HIS A 505 8.15 8.83 -22.72
N GLY A 506 7.25 7.93 -22.32
CA GLY A 506 7.57 6.50 -22.14
C GLY A 506 7.84 5.74 -23.41
N ARG A 507 7.40 6.27 -24.56
CA ARG A 507 7.71 5.71 -25.88
C ARG A 507 9.12 6.02 -26.38
N LEU A 508 9.90 6.89 -25.71
CA LEU A 508 11.28 7.17 -26.11
C LEU A 508 12.18 5.97 -25.81
N LYS A 509 13.20 5.76 -26.65
CA LYS A 509 14.27 4.82 -26.32
C LYS A 509 15.03 5.34 -25.10
N GLU A 510 15.47 4.44 -24.22
CA GLU A 510 16.14 4.82 -22.96
C GLU A 510 17.38 5.70 -23.19
N LYS A 511 18.14 5.42 -24.24
CA LYS A 511 19.33 6.21 -24.61
C LYS A 511 18.98 7.66 -24.96
N ASP A 512 17.90 7.88 -25.70
CA ASP A 512 17.45 9.21 -26.10
C ASP A 512 16.92 9.97 -24.88
N LEU A 513 16.14 9.29 -24.05
CA LEU A 513 15.62 9.85 -22.81
C LEU A 513 16.77 10.33 -21.91
N ILE A 514 17.83 9.52 -21.73
CA ILE A 514 18.99 9.90 -20.92
C ILE A 514 19.76 11.05 -21.53
N GLY A 515 19.93 11.09 -22.85
CA GLY A 515 20.55 12.23 -23.54
C GLY A 515 19.79 13.54 -23.31
N ILE A 516 18.46 13.50 -23.35
CA ILE A 516 17.61 14.66 -23.05
C ILE A 516 17.69 15.03 -21.57
N MET A 517 17.71 14.05 -20.66
CA MET A 517 17.89 14.29 -19.22
C MET A 517 19.24 14.93 -18.92
N ASP A 518 20.33 14.44 -19.51
CA ASP A 518 21.68 15.01 -19.35
C ASP A 518 21.74 16.44 -19.89
N GLY A 519 21.12 16.69 -21.05
CA GLY A 519 20.97 18.02 -21.61
C GLY A 519 20.18 18.97 -20.69
N PHE A 520 19.14 18.46 -20.05
CA PHE A 520 18.37 19.21 -19.06
C PHE A 520 19.20 19.45 -17.79
N GLN A 521 19.89 18.45 -17.25
CA GLN A 521 20.75 18.61 -16.07
C GLN A 521 21.88 19.62 -16.29
N LYS A 522 22.46 19.65 -17.50
CA LYS A 522 23.52 20.60 -17.91
C LYS A 522 22.97 21.93 -18.42
N GLU A 523 21.71 22.24 -18.13
CA GLU A 523 21.05 23.53 -18.43
C GLU A 523 21.00 23.86 -19.94
N LYS A 524 21.23 22.87 -20.82
CA LYS A 524 21.08 23.02 -22.28
C LYS A 524 19.62 23.05 -22.72
N ILE A 525 18.71 22.62 -21.85
CA ILE A 525 17.26 22.64 -22.05
C ILE A 525 16.66 23.42 -20.88
N ASN A 526 15.80 24.40 -21.17
CA ASN A 526 15.18 25.24 -20.14
C ASN A 526 13.80 24.70 -19.73
N ILE A 527 13.04 24.17 -20.69
CA ILE A 527 11.69 23.64 -20.47
C ILE A 527 11.66 22.17 -20.85
N LEU A 528 11.26 21.33 -19.91
CA LEU A 528 11.07 19.90 -20.16
C LEU A 528 9.58 19.57 -20.20
N VAL A 529 9.08 19.28 -21.40
CA VAL A 529 7.71 18.80 -21.61
C VAL A 529 7.70 17.30 -21.37
N ALA A 530 7.02 16.86 -20.32
CA ALA A 530 7.06 15.47 -19.92
C ALA A 530 5.67 14.88 -19.67
N THR A 531 5.59 13.55 -19.78
CA THR A 531 4.50 12.76 -19.18
C THR A 531 4.79 12.52 -17.69
N THR A 532 3.99 11.69 -17.01
CA THR A 532 4.19 11.33 -15.60
C THR A 532 5.51 10.60 -15.30
N ILE A 533 6.39 10.39 -16.28
CA ILE A 533 7.73 9.81 -16.07
C ILE A 533 8.59 10.61 -15.10
N ILE A 534 8.37 11.93 -15.00
CA ILE A 534 9.04 12.76 -13.99
C ILE A 534 8.70 12.34 -12.54
N GLU A 535 7.62 11.58 -12.34
CA GLU A 535 7.29 10.94 -11.05
C GLU A 535 8.41 9.97 -10.59
N ASN A 536 9.11 9.31 -11.52
CA ASN A 536 9.98 8.16 -11.23
C ASN A 536 11.44 8.52 -10.92
N GLY A 537 11.67 9.51 -10.06
CA GLY A 537 12.98 9.72 -9.44
C GLY A 537 13.87 10.79 -10.07
N LEU A 538 13.35 11.61 -10.99
CA LEU A 538 14.12 12.69 -11.59
C LEU A 538 14.26 13.88 -10.60
N ASP A 539 15.49 14.23 -10.27
CA ASP A 539 15.84 15.35 -9.40
C ASP A 539 16.80 16.31 -10.09
N PHE A 540 16.40 17.56 -10.23
CA PHE A 540 17.26 18.62 -10.73
C PHE A 540 17.14 19.88 -9.84
N PRO A 541 18.25 20.35 -9.24
CA PRO A 541 18.25 21.48 -8.30
C PRO A 541 17.68 22.79 -8.86
N ARG A 542 17.84 23.02 -10.17
CA ARG A 542 17.38 24.24 -10.85
C ARG A 542 15.91 24.20 -11.30
N VAL A 543 15.21 23.10 -11.09
CA VAL A 543 13.80 23.00 -11.46
C VAL A 543 12.93 23.49 -10.32
N ASN A 544 12.47 24.72 -10.45
CA ASN A 544 11.71 25.40 -9.40
C ASN A 544 10.26 25.70 -9.82
N THR A 545 9.89 25.48 -11.08
CA THR A 545 8.52 25.66 -11.56
C THR A 545 7.96 24.38 -12.19
N LEU A 546 6.80 23.96 -11.69
CA LEU A 546 5.99 22.88 -12.25
C LEU A 546 4.71 23.47 -12.83
N ILE A 547 4.41 23.14 -14.09
CA ILE A 547 3.17 23.49 -14.77
C ILE A 547 2.48 22.20 -15.18
N VAL A 548 1.26 21.99 -14.70
CA VAL A 548 0.41 20.84 -15.05
C VAL A 548 -0.75 21.35 -15.88
N GLU A 549 -0.78 21.00 -17.18
CA GLU A 549 -1.78 21.52 -18.12
C GLU A 549 -3.21 21.04 -17.83
N ASP A 550 -3.38 19.78 -17.44
CA ASP A 550 -4.67 19.19 -17.10
C ASP A 550 -4.55 18.35 -15.82
N SER A 551 -4.86 18.98 -14.69
CA SER A 551 -4.80 18.37 -13.36
C SER A 551 -6.03 17.53 -13.04
N ALA A 552 -7.12 17.60 -13.81
CA ALA A 552 -8.36 16.88 -13.53
C ALA A 552 -8.19 15.35 -13.61
N ARG A 553 -7.20 14.90 -14.38
CA ARG A 553 -6.91 13.47 -14.60
C ARG A 553 -5.77 12.93 -13.72
N LEU A 554 -5.15 13.77 -12.90
CA LEU A 554 -4.07 13.36 -12.02
C LEU A 554 -4.61 12.88 -10.67
N GLY A 555 -4.12 11.73 -10.21
CA GLY A 555 -4.38 11.25 -8.85
C GLY A 555 -3.72 12.18 -7.82
N LEU A 556 -4.30 12.27 -6.62
CA LEU A 556 -3.78 13.12 -5.55
C LEU A 556 -2.34 12.72 -5.17
N SER A 557 -2.08 11.42 -4.99
CA SER A 557 -0.74 10.88 -4.70
C SER A 557 0.28 11.22 -5.79
N GLN A 558 -0.11 11.12 -7.06
CA GLN A 558 0.76 11.48 -8.20
C GLN A 558 1.06 12.98 -8.22
N ALA A 559 0.05 13.82 -7.97
CA ALA A 559 0.24 15.26 -7.87
C ALA A 559 1.24 15.62 -6.75
N TYR A 560 1.18 14.96 -5.58
CA TYR A 560 2.17 15.14 -4.52
C TYR A 560 3.57 14.71 -4.94
N GLN A 561 3.70 13.52 -5.54
CA GLN A 561 5.00 13.00 -5.96
C GLN A 561 5.66 13.90 -6.99
N ILE A 562 4.91 14.37 -8.00
CA ILE A 562 5.42 15.27 -9.04
C ILE A 562 5.72 16.66 -8.45
N ARG A 563 4.86 17.18 -7.57
CA ARG A 563 5.11 18.44 -6.85
C ARG A 563 6.40 18.36 -6.04
N GLY A 564 6.64 17.25 -5.34
CA GLY A 564 7.87 17.01 -4.59
C GLY A 564 9.13 16.93 -5.44
N ARG A 565 9.03 16.92 -6.77
CA ARG A 565 10.20 16.93 -7.67
C ARG A 565 10.77 18.32 -7.93
N ILE A 566 10.07 19.39 -7.56
CA ILE A 566 10.55 20.78 -7.67
C ILE A 566 10.92 21.37 -6.31
N GLY A 567 11.71 22.44 -6.30
CA GLY A 567 12.00 23.21 -5.08
C GLY A 567 12.89 22.50 -4.09
N ARG A 568 14.07 22.11 -4.58
CA ARG A 568 15.13 21.47 -3.79
C ARG A 568 16.29 22.41 -3.46
N SER A 569 16.23 23.65 -3.94
CA SER A 569 17.15 24.74 -3.61
C SER A 569 16.55 25.67 -2.56
N ASN A 570 17.33 26.66 -2.14
CA ASN A 570 16.85 27.79 -1.34
C ASN A 570 16.03 28.81 -2.16
N ILE A 571 15.60 28.44 -3.38
CA ILE A 571 14.83 29.30 -4.28
C ILE A 571 13.35 28.95 -4.15
N GLN A 572 12.51 29.99 -4.01
CA GLN A 572 11.07 29.82 -3.91
C GLN A 572 10.55 29.12 -5.16
N SER A 573 9.85 28.01 -4.95
CA SER A 573 9.31 27.18 -6.03
C SER A 573 7.80 27.28 -6.15
N PHE A 574 7.31 27.04 -7.36
CA PHE A 574 5.93 27.31 -7.77
C PHE A 574 5.34 26.10 -8.49
N ALA A 575 4.17 25.64 -8.07
CA ALA A 575 3.42 24.59 -8.75
C ALA A 575 2.09 25.15 -9.25
N TYR A 576 1.88 25.13 -10.57
CA TYR A 576 0.67 25.59 -11.23
C TYR A 576 -0.12 24.40 -11.77
N PHE A 577 -1.28 24.15 -11.19
CA PHE A 577 -2.22 23.13 -11.64
C PHE A 577 -3.36 23.78 -12.44
N PHE A 578 -3.44 23.46 -13.72
CA PHE A 578 -4.47 23.97 -14.61
C PHE A 578 -5.58 22.94 -14.82
N TYR A 579 -6.82 23.43 -14.95
CA TYR A 579 -7.98 22.59 -15.31
C TYR A 579 -8.80 23.23 -16.43
N SER A 580 -9.52 22.40 -17.18
CA SER A 580 -10.46 22.89 -18.19
C SER A 580 -11.75 23.40 -17.54
N LYS A 581 -12.20 24.62 -17.90
CA LYS A 581 -13.47 25.19 -17.41
C LYS A 581 -14.71 24.36 -17.76
N LYS A 582 -14.62 23.49 -18.78
CA LYS A 582 -15.78 22.78 -19.33
C LYS A 582 -16.15 21.50 -18.56
N HIS A 583 -15.24 20.93 -17.76
CA HIS A 583 -15.48 19.68 -17.03
C HIS A 583 -14.66 19.63 -15.73
N ILE A 584 -15.28 19.98 -14.60
CA ILE A 584 -14.73 19.71 -13.27
C ILE A 584 -15.73 18.83 -12.55
N SER A 585 -15.28 17.64 -12.12
CA SER A 585 -16.07 16.81 -11.23
C SER A 585 -15.96 17.32 -9.79
N SER A 586 -16.98 17.11 -8.97
CA SER A 586 -16.93 17.46 -7.53
C SER A 586 -15.75 16.80 -6.80
N LEU A 587 -15.34 15.61 -7.24
CA LEU A 587 -14.15 14.92 -6.74
C LEU A 587 -12.84 15.63 -7.15
N ALA A 588 -12.76 16.22 -8.34
CA ALA A 588 -11.60 16.99 -8.76
C ALA A 588 -11.47 18.29 -7.94
N GLU A 589 -12.59 18.95 -7.61
CA GLU A 589 -12.59 20.13 -6.73
C GLU A 589 -12.07 19.82 -5.33
N GLU A 590 -12.53 18.72 -4.71
CA GLU A 590 -12.04 18.27 -3.41
C GLU A 590 -10.54 17.97 -3.44
N ARG A 591 -10.04 17.33 -4.51
CA ARG A 591 -8.59 17.09 -4.70
C ARG A 591 -7.81 18.40 -4.84
N PHE A 592 -8.32 19.37 -5.58
CA PHE A 592 -7.67 20.68 -5.73
C PHE A 592 -7.64 21.46 -4.42
N LYS A 593 -8.70 21.35 -3.62
CA LYS A 593 -8.75 21.93 -2.28
C LYS A 593 -7.68 21.29 -1.37
N ALA A 594 -7.59 19.97 -1.35
CA ALA A 594 -6.55 19.25 -0.61
C ALA A 594 -5.12 19.64 -1.06
N LEU A 595 -4.87 19.78 -2.37
CA LEU A 595 -3.58 20.23 -2.89
C LEU A 595 -3.22 21.67 -2.47
N LYS A 596 -4.22 22.55 -2.34
CA LYS A 596 -4.04 23.95 -1.92
C LYS A 596 -3.81 24.09 -0.42
N GLU A 597 -4.36 23.18 0.38
CA GLU A 597 -4.25 23.13 1.85
C GLU A 597 -2.92 22.52 2.31
N ALA A 598 -2.32 21.61 1.55
CA ALA A 598 -1.03 21.00 1.86
C ALA A 598 0.17 21.90 1.55
N ARG A 599 0.25 23.03 2.24
CA ARG A 599 1.31 24.04 2.07
C ARG A 599 2.59 23.72 2.85
N ASP A 600 2.51 22.88 3.87
CA ASP A 600 3.64 22.60 4.76
C ASP A 600 4.55 21.46 4.26
N LEU A 601 5.85 21.60 4.47
CA LEU A 601 6.83 20.51 4.30
C LEU A 601 6.46 19.36 5.26
N GLY A 602 6.46 18.11 4.77
CA GLY A 602 6.02 16.94 5.54
C GLY A 602 4.51 16.65 5.54
N SER A 603 3.69 17.46 4.84
CA SER A 603 2.23 17.25 4.73
C SER A 603 1.81 15.95 4.03
N GLY A 604 2.71 15.26 3.33
CA GLY A 604 2.46 13.93 2.76
C GLY A 604 2.03 12.88 3.80
N TYR A 605 2.30 13.12 5.09
CA TYR A 605 1.88 12.27 6.22
C TYR A 605 0.37 12.32 6.52
N ARG A 606 -0.31 13.44 6.26
CA ARG A 606 -1.69 13.69 6.75
C ARG A 606 -2.80 13.35 5.74
N ILE A 607 -2.47 12.86 4.55
CA ILE A 607 -3.39 12.77 3.39
C ILE A 607 -3.59 11.34 2.93
#